data_AF-A0A2U3RD20-F1
#
_entry.id   AF-A0A2U3RD20-F1
#
_cell.length_a   1.000
_cell.length_b   1.000
_cell.length_c   1.000
_cell.angle_alpha   90.00
_cell.angle_beta   90.00
_cell.angle_gamma   90.00
#
_symmetry.space_group_name_H-M   'P 1'
#
loop_
_entity.id
_entity.type
_entity.pdbx_description
1 polymer ?
#
loop_
_entity_poly.entity_id
_entity_poly.type
_entity_poly.pdbx_seq_one_letter_code
_entity_poly.pdbx_strand_id
1 'polypeptide(L)'
;MLKHIHQRDMLKLWEEFLIKFKHVLILDKEKGYVYLRSFLWYTDTKLLESQQPELEQVLAKYLSEEEKSNIMRTIAAKYIDEGIEIGETKGIAKGIKIGEIKGRAEGRAEAAQELAMNLLKAGFLVEFISENTGLSKEEVINLKNNIEY
;
A
#
# COMPACT_ATOMS: atom_id res chain seq x y z
N MET A 1 -30.22 18.73 21.71
CA MET A 1 -29.25 19.75 21.27
C MET A 1 -27.99 19.59 22.14
N LEU A 2 -26.84 19.43 21.48
CA LEU A 2 -25.45 19.48 21.98
C LEU A 2 -25.06 18.56 23.16
N LYS A 3 -24.49 17.39 22.84
CA LYS A 3 -23.62 16.62 23.74
C LYS A 3 -22.22 16.56 23.12
N HIS A 4 -21.20 16.76 23.95
CA HIS A 4 -19.73 16.66 23.75
C HIS A 4 -18.94 17.99 23.67
N ILE A 5 -18.63 18.52 24.86
CA ILE A 5 -17.42 19.27 25.23
C ILE A 5 -16.76 18.34 26.30
N HIS A 6 -15.51 17.86 26.24
CA HIS A 6 -14.23 18.55 26.03
C HIS A 6 -13.24 17.71 25.20
N GLN A 7 -13.04 18.12 23.95
CA GLN A 7 -11.76 17.99 23.26
C GLN A 7 -10.84 19.04 23.88
N ARG A 8 -9.67 18.67 24.40
CA ARG A 8 -8.64 19.68 24.69
C ARG A 8 -8.37 20.43 23.38
N ASP A 9 -8.38 21.74 23.49
CA ASP A 9 -8.38 22.66 22.36
C ASP A 9 -7.04 22.56 21.60
N MET A 10 -7.03 21.88 20.44
CA MET A 10 -5.87 21.83 19.54
C MET A 10 -5.31 23.23 19.28
N LEU A 11 -6.16 24.26 19.36
CA LEU A 11 -5.81 25.65 19.13
C LEU A 11 -4.98 26.22 20.27
N LYS A 12 -5.32 25.94 21.52
CA LYS A 12 -4.55 26.40 22.69
C LYS A 12 -3.14 25.77 22.72
N LEU A 13 -3.04 24.59 22.12
CA LEU A 13 -1.82 23.80 21.98
C LEU A 13 -0.85 24.41 20.95
N TRP A 14 -1.37 24.87 19.81
CA TRP A 14 -0.63 25.62 18.78
C TRP A 14 -0.34 27.07 19.19
N GLU A 15 -1.08 27.58 20.15
CA GLU A 15 -0.91 28.93 20.68
C GLU A 15 0.33 29.01 21.58
N GLU A 16 0.47 28.14 22.56
CA GLU A 16 1.71 28.04 23.35
C GLU A 16 2.91 27.62 22.50
N PHE A 17 2.67 26.82 21.46
CA PHE A 17 3.65 26.41 20.47
C PHE A 17 4.31 27.69 19.91
N LEU A 18 3.57 28.51 19.17
CA LEU A 18 4.13 29.64 18.42
C LEU A 18 4.69 30.76 19.31
N ILE A 19 4.15 30.93 20.51
CA ILE A 19 4.64 31.92 21.47
C ILE A 19 6.07 31.57 21.92
N LYS A 20 6.40 30.28 21.99
CA LYS A 20 7.71 29.74 22.33
C LYS A 20 8.64 29.54 21.14
N PHE A 21 8.15 29.31 19.91
CA PHE A 21 8.96 29.07 18.68
C PHE A 21 9.69 30.32 18.16
N LYS A 22 10.18 31.10 19.09
CA LYS A 22 10.32 32.54 18.97
C LYS A 22 11.57 32.98 18.26
N HIS A 23 12.69 32.32 18.53
CA HIS A 23 13.86 32.38 17.68
C HIS A 23 13.71 31.22 16.73
N VAL A 24 14.52 30.18 16.70
CA VAL A 24 14.15 28.83 16.21
C VAL A 24 13.33 28.69 14.91
N LEU A 25 12.06 29.06 14.78
CA LEU A 25 11.51 29.36 13.44
C LEU A 25 12.38 30.37 12.66
N ILE A 26 13.11 31.20 13.39
CA ILE A 26 14.15 32.15 12.96
C ILE A 26 15.22 31.46 12.14
N LEU A 27 15.42 30.16 12.32
CA LEU A 27 16.69 29.60 11.92
C LEU A 27 16.62 28.11 11.56
N ASP A 28 15.57 27.40 11.96
CA ASP A 28 15.07 26.16 11.34
C ASP A 28 15.09 26.25 9.81
N LYS A 29 14.72 27.46 9.48
CA LYS A 29 14.68 28.10 8.22
C LYS A 29 16.05 28.50 7.67
N GLU A 30 17.01 28.91 8.50
CA GLU A 30 18.26 29.59 8.09
C GLU A 30 19.04 28.86 7.01
N LYS A 31 18.81 27.55 6.88
CA LYS A 31 19.58 26.74 5.95
C LYS A 31 18.82 25.59 5.33
N GLY A 32 17.71 25.16 5.93
CA GLY A 32 17.19 23.86 5.60
C GLY A 32 15.75 23.65 6.00
N TYR A 33 14.94 24.70 6.05
CA TYR A 33 13.50 24.74 5.78
C TYR A 33 12.63 23.58 6.28
N VAL A 34 12.86 23.04 7.47
CA VAL A 34 12.22 21.79 7.89
C VAL A 34 10.70 21.96 8.09
N TYR A 35 10.29 22.96 8.87
CA TYR A 35 8.87 23.23 9.09
C TYR A 35 8.23 23.89 7.86
N LEU A 36 8.99 24.69 7.12
CA LEU A 36 8.53 25.28 5.86
C LEU A 36 8.27 24.21 4.80
N ARG A 37 9.16 23.22 4.64
CA ARG A 37 8.95 22.08 3.74
C ARG A 37 7.76 21.23 4.16
N SER A 38 7.62 20.97 5.45
CA SER A 38 6.51 20.16 5.96
C SER A 38 5.17 20.85 5.72
N PHE A 39 5.13 22.18 5.91
CA PHE A 39 3.97 23.00 5.60
C PHE A 39 3.69 23.06 4.09
N LEU A 40 4.73 23.22 3.26
CA LEU A 40 4.59 23.26 1.80
C LEU A 40 4.16 21.92 1.21
N TRP A 41 4.70 20.81 1.70
CA TRP A 41 4.25 19.47 1.32
C TRP A 41 2.79 19.24 1.74
N TYR A 42 2.40 19.61 2.97
CA TYR A 42 1.01 19.51 3.39
C TYR A 42 0.08 20.39 2.55
N THR A 43 0.55 21.56 2.12
CA THR A 43 -0.22 22.48 1.28
C THR A 43 -0.33 21.95 -0.15
N ASP A 44 0.76 21.47 -0.74
CA ASP A 44 0.80 20.91 -2.09
C ASP A 44 -0.05 19.64 -2.22
N THR A 45 0.03 18.72 -1.25
CA THR A 45 -0.82 17.51 -1.22
C THR A 45 -2.33 17.79 -1.07
N LYS A 46 -2.70 19.01 -0.70
CA LYS A 46 -4.10 19.46 -0.54
C LYS A 46 -4.54 20.45 -1.62
N LEU A 47 -3.60 20.98 -2.40
CA LEU A 47 -3.87 21.88 -3.51
C LEU A 47 -4.36 21.11 -4.73
N LEU A 48 -5.21 21.76 -5.53
CA LEU A 48 -5.54 21.28 -6.86
C LEU A 48 -4.37 21.59 -7.81
N GLU A 49 -4.16 20.75 -8.82
CA GLU A 49 -3.11 20.98 -9.84
C GLU A 49 -3.21 22.37 -10.48
N SER A 50 -4.43 22.86 -10.71
CA SER A 50 -4.67 24.20 -11.29
C SER A 50 -4.16 25.36 -10.41
N GLN A 51 -3.90 25.11 -9.13
CA GLN A 51 -3.45 26.11 -8.15
C GLN A 51 -1.94 26.03 -7.88
N GLN A 52 -1.25 25.00 -8.39
CA GLN A 52 0.21 24.88 -8.25
C GLN A 52 0.99 26.06 -8.86
N PRO A 53 0.60 26.62 -10.03
CA PRO A 53 1.27 27.81 -10.57
C PRO A 53 1.18 29.02 -9.64
N GLU A 54 0.12 29.13 -8.85
CA GLU A 54 -0.07 30.21 -7.88
C GLU A 54 0.83 30.00 -6.66
N LEU A 55 0.97 28.78 -6.15
CA LEU A 55 1.92 28.44 -5.07
C LEU A 55 3.37 28.74 -5.49
N GLU A 56 3.75 28.39 -6.72
CA GLU A 56 5.09 28.69 -7.25
C GLU A 56 5.37 30.20 -7.32
N GLN A 57 4.40 30.99 -7.76
CA GLN A 57 4.49 32.46 -7.77
C GLN A 57 4.63 33.03 -6.36
N VAL A 58 3.99 32.43 -5.36
CA VAL A 58 4.14 32.83 -3.95
C VAL A 58 5.54 32.52 -3.44
N LEU A 59 6.07 31.33 -3.71
CA LEU A 59 7.43 30.94 -3.29
C LEU A 59 8.50 31.83 -3.92
N ALA A 60 8.37 32.14 -5.21
CA ALA A 60 9.32 32.99 -5.94
C ALA A 60 9.41 34.43 -5.41
N LYS A 61 8.37 34.92 -4.72
CA LYS A 61 8.38 36.27 -4.12
C LYS A 61 9.21 36.36 -2.83
N TYR A 62 9.44 35.24 -2.14
CA TYR A 62 10.02 35.23 -0.78
C TYR A 62 11.26 34.34 -0.63
N LEU A 63 11.61 33.55 -1.64
CA LEU A 63 12.76 32.64 -1.63
C LEU A 63 13.61 32.88 -2.87
N SER A 64 14.93 32.81 -2.72
CA SER A 64 15.85 32.77 -3.86
C SER A 64 15.69 31.47 -4.66
N GLU A 65 16.20 31.45 -5.89
CA GLU A 65 16.18 30.24 -6.73
C GLU A 65 16.91 29.06 -6.07
N GLU A 66 17.98 29.32 -5.32
CA GLU A 66 18.71 28.29 -4.56
C GLU A 66 17.85 27.70 -3.43
N GLU A 67 17.18 28.55 -2.66
CA GLU A 67 16.31 28.12 -1.55
C GLU A 67 15.08 27.37 -2.06
N LYS A 68 14.47 27.86 -3.15
CA LYS A 68 13.36 27.20 -3.85
C LYS A 68 13.78 25.82 -4.35
N SER A 69 14.91 25.73 -5.05
CA SER A 69 15.43 24.47 -5.58
C SER A 69 15.69 23.46 -4.46
N ASN A 70 16.32 23.90 -3.37
CA ASN A 70 16.58 23.05 -2.20
C ASN A 70 15.30 22.52 -1.55
N ILE A 71 14.29 23.39 -1.37
CA ILE A 71 12.98 23.02 -0.80
C ILE A 71 12.27 22.01 -1.72
N MET A 72 12.19 22.31 -3.02
CA MET A 72 11.47 21.48 -3.99
C MET A 72 12.12 20.12 -4.19
N ARG A 73 13.46 20.03 -4.23
CA ARG A 73 14.17 18.76 -4.34
C ARG A 73 13.84 17.83 -3.17
N THR A 74 13.75 18.36 -1.96
CA THR A 74 13.39 17.54 -0.78
C THR A 74 11.92 17.16 -0.77
N ILE A 75 11.01 18.05 -1.19
CA ILE A 75 9.60 17.71 -1.34
C ILE A 75 9.43 16.58 -2.38
N ALA A 76 10.12 16.68 -3.52
CA ALA A 76 10.14 15.64 -4.53
C ALA A 76 10.72 14.31 -4.01
N ALA A 77 11.82 14.35 -3.26
CA ALA A 77 12.37 13.15 -2.62
C ALA A 77 11.34 12.49 -1.69
N LYS A 78 10.61 13.28 -0.90
CA LYS A 78 9.55 12.76 -0.03
C LYS A 78 8.40 12.12 -0.82
N TYR A 79 8.01 12.70 -1.96
CA TYR A 79 7.02 12.08 -2.86
C TYR A 79 7.52 10.77 -3.47
N ILE A 80 8.80 10.68 -3.81
CA ILE A 80 9.41 9.45 -4.31
C ILE A 80 9.37 8.38 -3.22
N ASP A 81 9.79 8.72 -1.99
CA ASP A 81 9.78 7.79 -0.86
C ASP A 81 8.36 7.29 -0.54
N GLU A 82 7.39 8.21 -0.44
CA GLU A 82 5.96 7.86 -0.25
C GLU A 82 5.45 6.99 -1.41
N GLY A 83 5.85 7.30 -2.65
CA GLY A 83 5.51 6.53 -3.83
C GLY A 83 6.09 5.10 -3.79
N ILE A 84 7.34 4.95 -3.36
CA ILE A 84 8.01 3.67 -3.17
C ILE A 84 7.29 2.87 -2.08
N GLU A 85 7.06 3.45 -0.91
CA GLU A 85 6.38 2.79 0.21
C GLU A 85 4.98 2.31 -0.18
N ILE A 86 4.20 3.17 -0.84
CA ILE A 86 2.88 2.82 -1.36
C ILE A 86 3.00 1.69 -2.40
N GLY A 87 3.99 1.77 -3.28
CA GLY A 87 4.27 0.79 -4.32
C GLY A 87 4.60 -0.59 -3.75
N GLU A 88 5.54 -0.65 -2.81
CA GLU A 88 5.96 -1.86 -2.11
C GLU A 88 4.81 -2.46 -1.32
N THR A 89 4.09 -1.66 -0.53
CA THR A 89 2.95 -2.12 0.26
C THR A 89 1.87 -2.71 -0.63
N LYS A 90 1.50 -2.02 -1.71
CA LYS A 90 0.52 -2.53 -2.69
C LYS A 90 1.04 -3.76 -3.42
N GLY A 91 2.33 -3.81 -3.75
CA GLY A 91 2.97 -4.92 -4.44
C GLY A 91 2.96 -6.18 -3.59
N ILE A 92 3.40 -6.09 -2.34
CA ILE A 92 3.40 -7.18 -1.36
C ILE A 92 1.98 -7.69 -1.12
N ALA A 93 1.02 -6.79 -0.86
CA ALA A 93 -0.37 -7.18 -0.62
C ALA A 93 -0.98 -7.91 -1.82
N LYS A 94 -0.73 -7.44 -3.05
CA LYS A 94 -1.15 -8.12 -4.28
C LYS A 94 -0.45 -9.47 -4.45
N GLY A 95 0.86 -9.53 -4.20
CA GLY A 95 1.67 -10.74 -4.30
C GLY A 95 1.19 -11.84 -3.37
N ILE A 96 0.98 -11.51 -2.09
CA ILE A 96 0.43 -12.43 -1.08
C ILE A 96 -0.93 -12.95 -1.53
N LYS A 97 -1.85 -12.06 -1.91
CA LYS A 97 -3.20 -12.46 -2.33
C LYS A 97 -3.19 -13.39 -3.55
N ILE A 98 -2.37 -13.11 -4.55
CA ILE A 98 -2.22 -13.96 -5.74
C ILE A 98 -1.61 -15.31 -5.35
N GLY A 99 -0.56 -15.30 -4.51
CA GLY A 99 0.10 -16.50 -4.02
C GLY A 99 -0.84 -17.41 -3.23
N GLU A 100 -1.63 -16.86 -2.31
CA GLU A 100 -2.61 -17.61 -1.53
C GLU A 100 -3.69 -18.24 -2.41
N ILE A 101 -4.20 -17.51 -3.41
CA ILE A 101 -5.22 -18.03 -4.34
C ILE A 101 -4.64 -19.19 -5.16
N LYS A 102 -3.45 -18.99 -5.75
CA LYS A 102 -2.79 -20.02 -6.56
C LYS A 102 -2.42 -21.24 -5.74
N GLY A 103 -1.73 -21.06 -4.62
CA GLY A 103 -1.32 -22.16 -3.75
C GLY A 103 -2.51 -22.95 -3.19
N ARG A 104 -3.62 -22.28 -2.85
CA ARG A 104 -4.84 -22.99 -2.44
C ARG A 104 -5.50 -23.75 -3.60
N ALA A 105 -5.46 -23.24 -4.81
CA ALA A 105 -6.00 -23.93 -5.98
C ALA A 105 -5.14 -25.15 -6.34
N GLU A 106 -3.82 -24.99 -6.43
CA GLU A 106 -2.85 -26.05 -6.69
C GLU A 106 -2.92 -27.13 -5.61
N GLY A 107 -2.87 -26.78 -4.33
CA GLY A 107 -2.95 -27.75 -3.24
C GLY A 107 -4.28 -28.52 -3.20
N ARG A 108 -5.41 -27.91 -3.61
CA ARG A 108 -6.68 -28.63 -3.74
C ARG A 108 -6.67 -29.59 -4.93
N ALA A 109 -6.08 -29.21 -6.05
CA ALA A 109 -5.96 -30.07 -7.22
C ALA A 109 -5.05 -31.27 -6.93
N GLU A 110 -3.90 -31.05 -6.29
CA GLU A 110 -2.98 -32.10 -5.86
C GLU A 110 -3.65 -33.06 -4.87
N ALA A 111 -4.32 -32.54 -3.85
CA ALA A 111 -5.05 -33.37 -2.88
C ALA A 111 -6.18 -34.19 -3.53
N ALA A 112 -6.91 -33.61 -4.50
CA ALA A 112 -7.93 -34.33 -5.24
C ALA A 112 -7.35 -35.47 -6.09
N GLN A 113 -6.22 -35.22 -6.76
CA GLN A 113 -5.50 -36.24 -7.53
C GLN A 113 -4.93 -37.34 -6.65
N GLU A 114 -4.32 -37.00 -5.51
CA GLU A 114 -3.78 -37.96 -4.55
C GLU A 114 -4.89 -38.84 -3.96
N LEU A 115 -6.03 -38.23 -3.60
CA LEU A 115 -7.19 -38.99 -3.13
C LEU A 115 -7.72 -39.93 -4.22
N ALA A 116 -7.86 -39.46 -5.46
CA ALA A 116 -8.30 -40.28 -6.59
C ALA A 116 -7.37 -41.48 -6.84
N MET A 117 -6.06 -41.22 -6.81
CA MET A 117 -5.00 -42.23 -6.94
C MET A 117 -5.10 -43.31 -5.85
N ASN A 118 -5.31 -42.90 -4.60
CA ASN A 118 -5.47 -43.83 -3.48
C ASN A 118 -6.74 -44.68 -3.59
N LEU A 119 -7.85 -44.08 -4.02
CA LEU A 119 -9.11 -44.80 -4.24
C LEU A 119 -9.04 -45.77 -5.42
N LEU A 120 -8.36 -45.39 -6.51
CA LEU A 120 -8.12 -46.28 -7.65
C LEU A 120 -7.31 -47.52 -7.22
N LYS A 121 -6.23 -47.31 -6.46
CA LYS A 121 -5.41 -48.41 -5.89
C LYS A 121 -6.20 -49.32 -4.95
N ALA A 122 -7.20 -48.78 -4.25
CA ALA A 122 -8.10 -49.54 -3.39
C ALA A 122 -9.23 -50.26 -4.17
N GLY A 123 -9.33 -50.09 -5.49
CA GLY A 123 -10.28 -50.80 -6.35
C GLY A 123 -11.66 -50.14 -6.46
N PHE A 124 -11.81 -48.87 -6.06
CA PHE A 124 -13.08 -48.16 -6.22
C PHE A 124 -13.38 -47.83 -7.69
N LEU A 125 -14.68 -47.76 -8.03
CA LEU A 125 -15.15 -47.46 -9.38
C LEU A 125 -14.91 -45.98 -9.75
N VAL A 126 -14.70 -45.71 -11.04
CA VAL A 126 -14.45 -44.36 -11.59
C VAL A 126 -15.57 -43.38 -11.23
N GLU A 127 -16.84 -43.80 -11.33
CA GLU A 127 -18.00 -43.02 -10.92
C GLU A 127 -17.90 -42.54 -9.47
N PHE A 128 -17.62 -43.47 -8.54
CA PHE A 128 -17.51 -43.17 -7.12
C PHE A 128 -16.35 -42.20 -6.85
N ILE A 129 -15.22 -42.37 -7.52
CA ILE A 129 -14.05 -41.52 -7.35
C ILE A 129 -14.32 -40.11 -7.88
N SER A 130 -14.96 -39.98 -9.04
CA SER A 130 -15.35 -38.69 -9.62
C SER A 130 -16.28 -37.91 -8.67
N GLU A 131 -17.27 -38.57 -8.09
CA GLU A 131 -18.21 -37.97 -7.13
C GLU A 131 -17.54 -37.47 -5.84
N ASN A 132 -16.50 -38.17 -5.35
CA ASN A 132 -15.87 -37.87 -4.06
C ASN A 132 -14.63 -36.96 -4.14
N THR A 133 -14.02 -36.84 -5.33
CA THR A 133 -12.79 -36.04 -5.52
C THR A 133 -13.06 -34.72 -6.25
N GLY A 134 -14.21 -34.61 -6.93
CA GLY A 134 -14.53 -33.46 -7.78
C GLY A 134 -13.80 -33.45 -9.12
N LEU A 135 -13.01 -34.49 -9.42
CA LEU A 135 -12.43 -34.71 -10.74
C LEU A 135 -13.50 -35.24 -11.70
N SER A 136 -13.38 -34.90 -12.98
CA SER A 136 -14.18 -35.51 -14.04
C SER A 136 -13.83 -36.99 -14.23
N LYS A 137 -14.77 -37.76 -14.79
CA LYS A 137 -14.51 -39.17 -15.12
C LYS A 137 -13.32 -39.33 -16.06
N GLU A 138 -13.15 -38.44 -17.02
CA GLU A 138 -12.02 -38.44 -17.95
C GLU A 138 -10.67 -38.24 -17.22
N GLU A 139 -10.60 -37.29 -16.28
CA GLU A 139 -9.40 -37.08 -15.45
C GLU A 139 -9.07 -38.32 -14.61
N VAL A 140 -10.07 -38.95 -14.01
CA VAL A 140 -9.89 -40.19 -13.22
C VAL A 140 -9.43 -41.36 -14.12
N ILE A 141 -9.98 -41.50 -15.32
CA ILE A 141 -9.56 -42.52 -16.30
C ILE A 141 -8.11 -42.28 -16.73
N ASN A 142 -7.73 -41.03 -17.00
CA ASN A 142 -6.36 -40.69 -17.35
C ASN A 142 -5.38 -41.01 -16.21
N LEU A 143 -5.75 -40.69 -14.96
CA LEU A 143 -4.98 -41.09 -13.78
C LEU A 143 -4.83 -42.61 -13.69
N LYS A 144 -5.92 -43.36 -13.91
CA LYS A 144 -5.90 -44.83 -13.89
C LYS A 144 -4.94 -45.41 -14.93
N ASN A 145 -5.00 -44.91 -16.16
CA ASN A 145 -4.12 -45.36 -17.24
C ASN A 145 -2.64 -45.11 -16.89
N ASN A 146 -2.32 -44.02 -16.20
CA ASN A 146 -0.96 -43.70 -15.76
C ASN A 146 -0.44 -44.59 -14.61
N ILE A 147 -1.30 -45.36 -13.92
CA ILE A 147 -0.92 -46.31 -12.86
C ILE A 147 -0.65 -47.71 -13.43
N GLU A 148 -1.34 -48.06 -14.51
CA GLU A 148 -1.29 -49.40 -15.12
C GLU A 148 -0.10 -49.59 -16.08
N TYR A 149 0.71 -48.54 -16.30
CA TYR A 149 2.03 -48.57 -16.93
C TYR A 149 3.16 -48.48 -15.88
#